data_AF-A0A929HNK4-F1
#
_entry.id   AF-A0A929HNK4-F1
#
_cell.length_a   1.000
_cell.length_b   1.000
_cell.length_c   1.000
_cell.angle_alpha   90.00
_cell.angle_beta   90.00
_cell.angle_gamma   90.00
#
_symmetry.space_group_name_H-M   'P 1'
#
loop_
_entity.id
_entity.type
_entity.pdbx_description
1 polymer ?
#
loop_
_entity_poly.entity_id
_entity_poly.type
_entity_poly.pdbx_seq_one_letter_code
_entity_poly.pdbx_strand_id
1 'polypeptide(L)'
;MAKTEKEKLELLAAAYGIQPSYSDIWGNTHTIPSETLEQVLGAMGVDVSDPQKALQHLEHRFWNQLTPPVLVASTDQLPSEFLFQLPSNSSPGAMSAKELQVRLEITGENTSPINHSYHVEQLNFKKDHQLDGITYECWSFPFP
;
A
#
# COMPACT_ATOMS: atom_id res chain seq x y z
N MET A 1 -14.92 5.13 21.80
CA MET A 1 -15.12 3.78 22.39
C MET A 1 -13.97 2.91 21.92
N ALA A 2 -13.37 2.11 22.80
CA ALA A 2 -12.29 1.19 22.41
C ALA A 2 -12.89 0.05 21.56
N LYS A 3 -12.23 -0.32 20.46
CA LYS A 3 -12.67 -1.45 19.62
C LYS A 3 -12.54 -2.76 20.40
N THR A 4 -13.51 -3.64 20.25
CA THR A 4 -13.45 -4.99 20.82
C THR A 4 -12.37 -5.82 20.10
N GLU A 5 -11.87 -6.89 20.73
CA GLU A 5 -10.87 -7.77 20.09
C GLU A 5 -11.38 -8.37 18.77
N LYS A 6 -12.67 -8.71 18.74
CA LYS A 6 -13.32 -9.20 17.52
C LYS A 6 -13.31 -8.15 16.40
N GLU A 7 -13.63 -6.89 16.71
CA GLU A 7 -13.61 -5.81 15.73
C GLU A 7 -12.19 -5.54 15.20
N LYS A 8 -11.15 -5.67 16.04
CA LYS A 8 -9.76 -5.55 15.60
C LYS A 8 -9.37 -6.68 14.64
N LEU A 9 -9.76 -7.91 14.96
CA LEU A 9 -9.54 -9.07 14.11
C LEU A 9 -10.26 -8.95 12.77
N GLU A 10 -11.52 -8.49 12.75
CA GLU A 10 -12.28 -8.24 11.53
C GLU A 10 -11.65 -7.15 10.66
N LEU A 11 -11.09 -6.10 11.27
CA LEU A 11 -10.35 -5.07 10.55
C LEU A 11 -9.05 -5.60 9.94
N LEU A 12 -8.32 -6.44 10.68
CA LEU A 12 -7.14 -7.11 10.16
C LEU A 12 -7.50 -8.04 9.00
N ALA A 13 -8.55 -8.86 9.15
CA ALA A 13 -9.07 -9.72 8.09
C ALA A 13 -9.42 -8.93 6.82
N ALA A 14 -10.15 -7.82 6.98
CA ALA A 14 -10.49 -6.94 5.86
C ALA A 14 -9.24 -6.35 5.16
N ALA A 15 -8.21 -5.99 5.92
CA ALA A 15 -6.96 -5.47 5.37
C ALA A 15 -6.18 -6.50 4.53
N TYR A 16 -6.42 -7.79 4.79
CA TYR A 16 -5.88 -8.91 4.02
C TYR A 16 -6.85 -9.45 2.96
N GLY A 17 -7.98 -8.77 2.73
CA GLY A 17 -8.98 -9.15 1.72
C GLY A 17 -9.91 -10.31 2.13
N ILE A 18 -9.96 -10.63 3.43
CA ILE A 18 -10.84 -11.67 3.98
C ILE A 18 -12.17 -11.01 4.37
N GLN A 19 -13.26 -11.45 3.75
CA GLN A 19 -14.59 -10.96 4.09
C GLN A 19 -15.11 -11.64 5.37
N PRO A 20 -15.78 -10.92 6.29
CA PRO A 20 -16.31 -11.49 7.53
C PRO A 20 -17.62 -12.27 7.32
N SER A 21 -18.17 -12.28 6.10
CA SER A 21 -19.40 -13.00 5.75
C SER A 21 -19.45 -13.31 4.26
N TYR A 22 -20.18 -14.34 3.87
CA TYR A 22 -20.45 -14.67 2.47
C TYR A 22 -21.89 -15.20 2.28
N SER A 23 -22.40 -15.09 1.06
CA SER A 23 -23.62 -15.79 0.65
C SER A 23 -23.26 -17.12 0.01
N ASP A 24 -23.85 -18.20 0.50
CA ASP A 24 -23.66 -19.53 -0.08
C ASP A 24 -24.43 -19.71 -1.40
N ILE A 25 -24.23 -20.86 -2.04
CA ILE A 25 -24.87 -21.20 -3.32
C ILE A 25 -26.39 -21.41 -3.22
N TRP A 26 -26.95 -21.42 -2.01
CA TRP A 26 -28.38 -21.52 -1.73
C TRP A 26 -29.00 -20.18 -1.31
N GLY A 27 -28.21 -19.11 -1.30
CA GLY A 27 -28.65 -17.75 -0.94
C GLY A 27 -28.68 -17.46 0.55
N ASN A 28 -28.14 -18.33 1.40
CA ASN A 28 -28.04 -18.05 2.84
C ASN A 28 -26.76 -17.26 3.13
N THR A 29 -26.86 -16.27 4.02
CA THR A 29 -25.69 -15.52 4.48
C THR A 29 -25.08 -16.20 5.70
N HIS A 30 -23.77 -16.44 5.62
CA HIS A 30 -22.96 -16.99 6.69
C HIS A 30 -21.99 -15.95 7.21
N THR A 31 -21.96 -15.77 8.53
CA THR A 31 -20.93 -14.96 9.22
C THR A 31 -19.78 -15.87 9.64
N ILE A 32 -18.55 -15.43 9.37
CA ILE A 32 -17.35 -16.19 9.71
C ILE A 32 -17.06 -16.05 11.21
N PRO A 33 -16.90 -17.17 11.96
CA PRO A 33 -16.46 -17.12 13.36
C PRO A 33 -15.04 -16.58 13.49
N SER A 34 -14.73 -15.94 14.63
CA SER A 34 -13.38 -15.40 14.91
C SER A 34 -12.27 -16.43 14.76
N GLU A 35 -12.50 -17.67 15.24
CA GLU A 35 -11.54 -18.77 15.12
C GLU A 35 -11.14 -19.05 13.66
N THR A 36 -12.11 -18.99 12.74
CA THR A 36 -11.83 -19.18 11.31
C THR A 36 -11.04 -18.01 10.73
N LEU A 37 -11.34 -16.78 11.15
CA LEU A 37 -10.55 -15.60 10.74
C LEU A 37 -9.09 -15.72 11.21
N GLU A 38 -8.88 -16.13 12.47
CA GLU A 38 -7.55 -16.36 13.03
C GLU A 38 -6.77 -17.44 12.26
N GLN A 39 -7.42 -18.57 11.94
CA GLN A 39 -6.80 -19.66 11.19
C GLN A 39 -6.40 -19.24 9.77
N VAL A 40 -7.27 -18.51 9.06
CA VAL A 40 -6.99 -18.04 7.70
C VAL A 40 -5.87 -17.00 7.71
N LEU A 41 -5.92 -16.02 8.62
CA LEU A 41 -4.86 -15.03 8.80
C LEU A 41 -3.53 -15.69 9.16
N GLY A 42 -3.55 -16.65 10.08
CA GLY A 42 -2.36 -17.44 10.45
C GLY A 42 -1.78 -18.23 9.27
N ALA A 43 -2.63 -18.81 8.43
CA ALA A 43 -2.20 -19.48 7.19
C ALA A 43 -1.56 -18.52 6.17
N MET A 44 -1.93 -17.24 6.18
CA MET A 44 -1.28 -16.16 5.40
C MET A 44 0.03 -15.67 6.04
N GLY A 45 0.44 -16.22 7.18
CA GLY A 45 1.65 -15.83 7.91
C GLY A 45 1.49 -14.60 8.79
N VAL A 46 0.24 -14.23 9.15
CA VAL A 46 -0.05 -13.08 10.01
C VAL A 46 -0.06 -13.51 11.48
N ASP A 47 0.65 -12.76 12.33
CA ASP A 47 0.56 -12.92 13.79
C ASP A 47 -0.74 -12.28 14.30
N VAL A 48 -1.69 -13.13 14.68
CA VAL A 48 -3.03 -12.72 15.16
C VAL A 48 -3.07 -12.50 16.67
N SER A 49 -1.98 -12.74 17.41
CA SER A 49 -1.94 -12.54 18.86
C SER A 49 -2.04 -11.06 19.26
N ASP A 50 -1.66 -10.17 18.34
CA ASP A 50 -1.82 -8.72 18.46
C ASP A 50 -2.28 -8.13 17.10
N PRO A 51 -3.60 -8.15 16.81
CA PRO A 51 -4.12 -7.67 15.54
C PRO A 51 -3.81 -6.19 15.26
N GLN A 52 -3.68 -5.39 16.31
CA GLN A 52 -3.35 -3.97 16.18
C GLN A 52 -1.91 -3.79 15.68
N LYS A 53 -0.97 -4.56 16.24
CA LYS A 53 0.42 -4.56 15.80
C LYS A 53 0.57 -5.12 14.38
N ALA A 54 -0.20 -6.13 14.00
CA ALA A 54 -0.23 -6.65 12.63
C ALA A 54 -0.73 -5.60 11.62
N LEU A 55 -1.80 -4.86 11.96
CA LEU A 55 -2.29 -3.74 11.16
C LEU A 55 -1.25 -2.63 11.00
N GLN A 56 -0.57 -2.27 12.09
CA GLN A 56 0.54 -1.31 12.04
C GLN A 56 1.65 -1.83 11.10
N HIS A 57 2.06 -3.09 11.23
CA HIS A 57 3.08 -3.67 10.37
C HIS A 57 2.71 -3.59 8.88
N LEU A 58 1.44 -3.79 8.53
CA LEU A 58 0.96 -3.64 7.16
C LEU A 58 1.07 -2.18 6.66
N GLU A 59 0.68 -1.21 7.48
CA GLU A 59 0.84 0.22 7.17
C GLU A 59 2.30 0.60 7.00
N HIS A 60 3.18 0.14 7.91
CA HIS A 60 4.64 0.28 7.79
C HIS A 60 5.16 -0.31 6.49
N ARG A 61 4.74 -1.53 6.12
CA ARG A 61 5.17 -2.17 4.88
C ARG A 61 4.78 -1.33 3.67
N PHE A 62 3.56 -0.78 3.65
CA PHE A 62 3.07 0.03 2.54
C PHE A 62 3.88 1.33 2.36
N TRP A 63 4.10 2.08 3.44
CA TRP A 63 4.80 3.36 3.37
C TRP A 63 6.32 3.22 3.22
N ASN A 64 6.92 2.12 3.68
CA ASN A 64 8.35 1.86 3.48
C ASN A 64 8.71 1.41 2.06
N GLN A 65 7.74 1.12 1.20
CA GLN A 65 8.00 0.74 -0.18
C GLN A 65 8.08 1.97 -1.08
N LEU A 66 9.19 2.09 -1.83
CA LEU A 66 9.37 3.15 -2.83
C LEU A 66 8.24 3.15 -3.85
N THR A 67 7.82 1.98 -4.31
CA THR A 67 6.70 1.79 -5.26
C THR A 67 6.02 0.46 -4.95
N PRO A 68 4.77 0.23 -5.40
CA PRO A 68 4.19 -1.11 -5.37
C PRO A 68 5.11 -2.12 -6.09
N PRO A 69 5.31 -3.33 -5.57
CA PRO A 69 6.23 -4.31 -6.15
C PRO A 69 5.82 -4.76 -7.55
N VAL A 70 4.52 -4.68 -7.85
CA VAL A 70 3.95 -5.03 -9.15
C VAL A 70 2.86 -4.01 -9.48
N LEU A 71 2.90 -3.48 -10.70
CA LEU A 71 1.83 -2.71 -11.30
C LEU A 71 1.27 -3.49 -12.48
N VAL A 72 -0.04 -3.72 -12.49
CA VAL A 72 -0.75 -4.35 -13.60
C VAL A 72 -1.63 -3.29 -14.26
N ALA A 73 -1.45 -3.10 -15.56
CA ALA A 73 -2.20 -2.14 -16.36
C ALA A 73 -2.68 -2.79 -17.66
N SER A 74 -3.80 -2.32 -18.19
CA SER A 74 -4.24 -2.66 -19.55
C SER A 74 -3.57 -1.73 -20.55
N THR A 75 -3.20 -2.24 -21.72
CA THR A 75 -2.66 -1.42 -22.81
C THR A 75 -3.67 -0.39 -23.32
N ASP A 76 -4.97 -0.68 -23.20
CA ASP A 76 -6.05 0.21 -23.63
C ASP A 76 -6.39 1.27 -22.57
N GLN A 77 -5.88 1.09 -21.34
CA GLN A 77 -6.16 1.97 -20.21
C GLN A 77 -4.94 2.04 -19.28
N LEU A 78 -3.88 2.67 -19.79
CA LEU A 78 -2.69 2.95 -18.99
C LEU A 78 -3.02 3.94 -17.86
N PRO A 79 -2.34 3.85 -16.71
CA PRO A 79 -2.41 4.88 -15.69
C PRO A 79 -1.99 6.23 -16.26
N SER A 80 -2.57 7.32 -15.77
CA SER A 80 -2.10 8.67 -16.13
C SER A 80 -0.78 9.03 -15.43
N GLU A 81 -0.52 8.41 -14.28
CA GLU A 81 0.60 8.74 -13.41
C GLU A 81 1.22 7.48 -12.81
N PHE A 82 2.51 7.53 -12.54
CA PHE A 82 3.24 6.56 -11.75
C PHE A 82 3.51 7.14 -10.35
N LEU A 83 3.18 6.38 -9.31
CA LEU A 83 3.28 6.80 -7.90
C LEU A 83 4.53 6.20 -7.25
N PHE A 84 5.20 7.01 -6.42
CA PHE A 84 6.28 6.55 -5.57
C PHE A 84 6.26 7.24 -4.21
N GLN A 85 6.94 6.67 -3.23
CA GLN A 85 6.94 7.11 -1.84
C GLN A 85 8.37 7.16 -1.30
N LEU A 86 8.70 8.16 -0.50
CA LEU A 86 10.01 8.22 0.17
C LEU A 86 9.86 8.72 1.61
N PRO A 87 10.73 8.28 2.53
CA PRO A 87 10.88 8.95 3.81
C PRO A 87 11.45 10.36 3.57
N SER A 88 10.82 11.35 4.18
CA SER A 88 11.25 12.75 4.18
C SER A 88 11.74 13.10 5.58
N ASN A 89 12.98 13.57 5.67
CA ASN A 89 13.53 14.15 6.90
C ASN A 89 13.04 15.60 7.12
N SER A 90 12.08 16.05 6.31
CA SER A 90 11.51 17.40 6.41
C SER A 90 10.33 17.41 7.36
N SER A 91 10.15 18.51 8.09
CA SER A 91 8.92 18.74 8.82
C SER A 91 7.72 18.69 7.85
N PRO A 92 6.57 18.11 8.22
CA PRO A 92 5.41 18.07 7.34
C PRO A 92 5.05 19.48 6.83
N GLY A 93 4.91 19.62 5.50
CA GLY A 93 4.68 20.91 4.83
C GLY A 93 5.93 21.77 4.57
N ALA A 94 7.10 21.40 5.09
CA ALA A 94 8.36 22.00 4.68
C ALA A 94 8.81 21.32 3.38
N MET A 95 8.52 21.91 2.23
CA MET A 95 9.17 21.53 0.97
C MET A 95 10.68 21.76 1.13
N SER A 96 11.40 20.75 1.59
CA SER A 96 12.82 20.67 1.28
C SER A 96 12.89 20.30 -0.20
N ALA A 97 12.76 21.31 -1.06
CA ALA A 97 13.07 21.29 -2.48
C ALA A 97 14.58 21.01 -2.69
N LYS A 98 15.06 19.91 -2.15
CA LYS A 98 16.39 19.37 -2.40
C LYS A 98 16.23 18.42 -3.56
N GLU A 99 16.62 18.89 -4.74
CA GLU A 99 17.10 18.10 -5.89
C GLU A 99 16.51 16.69 -6.02
N LEU A 100 15.19 16.53 -5.93
CA LEU A 100 14.57 15.23 -6.12
C LEU A 100 14.60 14.92 -7.61
N GLN A 101 15.33 13.86 -7.96
CA GLN A 101 15.38 13.34 -9.31
C GLN A 101 14.97 11.87 -9.28
N VAL A 102 14.07 11.49 -10.17
CA VAL A 102 13.65 10.10 -10.34
C VAL A 102 14.17 9.58 -11.67
N ARG A 103 14.82 8.41 -11.63
CA ARG A 103 15.16 7.64 -12.82
C ARG A 103 14.33 6.37 -12.83
N LEU A 104 13.67 6.11 -13.95
CA LEU A 104 12.92 4.89 -14.19
C LEU A 104 13.50 4.20 -15.44
N GLU A 105 13.88 2.95 -15.30
CA GLU A 105 14.30 2.10 -16.40
C GLU A 105 13.23 1.04 -16.65
N ILE A 106 12.72 0.96 -17.87
CA ILE A 106 11.75 -0.05 -18.30
C ILE A 106 12.42 -0.96 -19.31
N THR A 107 12.48 -2.25 -19.00
CA THR A 107 12.96 -3.28 -19.91
C THR A 107 11.81 -4.22 -20.22
N GLY A 108 11.32 -4.18 -21.45
CA GLY A 108 10.38 -5.18 -21.96
C GLY A 108 11.07 -6.51 -22.22
N GLU A 109 10.28 -7.58 -22.34
CA GLU A 109 10.77 -8.96 -22.52
C GLU A 109 11.79 -9.11 -23.67
N ASN A 110 11.57 -8.36 -24.77
CA ASN A 110 12.35 -8.45 -26.00
C ASN A 110 12.83 -7.07 -26.51
N THR A 111 12.95 -6.08 -25.61
CA THR A 111 13.32 -4.71 -25.98
C THR A 111 14.55 -4.23 -25.21
N SER A 112 15.33 -3.35 -25.81
CA SER A 112 16.38 -2.64 -25.05
C SER A 112 15.76 -1.81 -23.91
N PRO A 113 16.49 -1.60 -22.80
CA PRO A 113 16.02 -0.74 -21.72
C PRO A 113 15.75 0.69 -22.20
N ILE A 114 14.60 1.23 -21.79
CA ILE A 114 14.22 2.63 -22.00
C ILE A 114 14.37 3.37 -20.67
N ASN A 115 15.10 4.48 -20.69
CA ASN A 115 15.38 5.28 -19.49
C ASN A 115 14.57 6.57 -19.52
N HIS A 116 13.81 6.81 -18.45
CA HIS A 116 13.09 8.06 -18.18
C HIS A 116 13.74 8.77 -17.00
N SER A 117 13.83 10.10 -17.06
CA SER A 117 14.37 10.92 -15.98
C SER A 117 13.46 12.12 -15.75
N TYR A 118 13.11 12.33 -14.48
CA TYR A 118 12.19 13.38 -14.05
C TYR A 118 12.89 14.23 -12.99
N HIS A 119 12.91 15.54 -13.20
CA HIS A 119 13.37 16.51 -12.21
C HIS A 119 12.19 16.95 -11.32
N VAL A 120 12.49 17.53 -10.16
CA VAL A 120 11.49 17.95 -9.15
C VAL A 120 10.33 18.77 -9.72
N GLU A 121 10.58 19.59 -10.74
CA GLU A 121 9.58 20.43 -11.43
C GLU A 121 8.52 19.61 -12.19
N GLN A 122 8.83 18.36 -12.52
CA GLN A 122 7.95 17.42 -13.22
C GLN A 122 7.27 16.43 -12.25
N LEU A 123 7.58 16.52 -10.96
CA LEU A 123 7.03 15.67 -9.92
C LEU A 123 5.85 16.36 -9.25
N ASN A 124 4.80 15.60 -8.92
CA ASN A 124 3.63 16.13 -8.22
C ASN A 124 3.52 15.51 -6.84
N PHE A 125 3.57 16.33 -5.79
CA PHE A 125 3.24 15.88 -4.44
C PHE A 125 1.78 15.45 -4.37
N LYS A 126 1.51 14.31 -3.73
CA LYS A 126 0.15 13.76 -3.58
C LYS A 126 -0.34 13.81 -2.15
N LYS A 127 0.47 13.34 -1.21
CA LYS A 127 0.13 13.28 0.21
C LYS A 127 1.38 13.00 1.05
N ASP A 128 1.29 13.29 2.33
CA ASP A 128 2.22 12.79 3.33
C ASP A 128 1.50 11.89 4.35
N HIS A 129 2.31 11.18 5.14
CA HIS A 129 1.84 10.36 6.23
C HIS A 129 2.92 10.24 7.30
N GLN A 130 2.53 10.40 8.57
CA GLN A 130 3.42 10.28 9.72
C GLN A 130 3.35 8.89 10.29
N LEU A 131 4.50 8.22 10.40
CA LEU A 131 4.60 6.88 10.97
C LEU A 131 5.86 6.78 11.82
N ASP A 132 5.71 6.50 13.11
CA ASP A 132 6.80 6.40 14.10
C ASP A 132 7.77 7.60 14.09
N GLY A 133 7.25 8.81 13.87
CA GLY A 133 8.04 10.05 13.84
C GLY A 133 8.81 10.27 12.54
N ILE A 134 8.58 9.44 11.51
CA ILE A 134 9.08 9.62 10.15
C ILE A 134 7.93 10.13 9.28
N THR A 135 8.17 11.23 8.57
CA THR A 135 7.28 11.68 7.49
C THR A 135 7.56 10.83 6.25
N TYR A 136 6.54 10.22 5.68
CA TYR A 136 6.61 9.65 4.33
C TYR A 136 5.87 10.57 3.38
N GLU A 137 6.45 10.85 2.23
CA GLU A 137 5.83 11.64 1.17
C GLU A 137 5.55 10.76 -0.04
N CYS A 138 4.35 10.87 -0.60
CA CYS A 138 3.96 10.24 -1.83
C CYS A 138 3.93 11.28 -2.95
N TRP A 139 4.61 10.95 -4.04
CA TRP A 139 4.81 11.78 -5.21
C TRP A 139 4.39 11.01 -6.47
N SER A 140 4.19 11.73 -7.58
CA SER A 140 3.95 11.12 -8.88
C SER A 140 4.71 11.81 -10.00
N PHE A 141 4.79 11.14 -11.15
CA PHE A 141 5.15 11.70 -12.45
C PHE A 141 4.25 11.07 -13.54
N PRO A 142 4.16 11.66 -14.76
CA PRO A 142 3.38 11.07 -15.84
C PRO A 142 3.81 9.64 -16.16
N PHE A 143 2.85 8.72 -16.32
CA PHE A 143 3.16 7.35 -16.69
C PHE A 143 3.85 7.34 -18.08
N PRO A 144 4.99 6.66 -18.23
CA PRO A 144 5.80 6.67 -19.46
C PRO A 144 5.15 5.93 -20.63
#